data_AF-A0A933K8P4-F1
#
_entry.id   AF-A0A933K8P4-F1
#
_cell.length_a   1.000
_cell.length_b   1.000
_cell.length_c   1.000
_cell.angle_alpha   90.00
_cell.angle_beta   90.00
_cell.angle_gamma   90.00
#
_symmetry.space_group_name_H-M   'P 1'
#
loop_
_entity.id
_entity.type
_entity.pdbx_description
1 polymer ?
#
loop_
_entity_poly.entity_id
_entity_poly.type
_entity_poly.pdbx_seq_one_letter_code
_entity_poly.pdbx_strand_id
1 'polypeptide(L)'
;MESALAEEHQVTRVVANDVREAFHQRELLRPDIVFYMVEGLAGINRESQIPALIEALDIPYTGSDPLTLSICLDKLRAKEILSYHGIPTPGFQVV
;
A
#
# COMPACT_ATOMS: atom_id res chain seq x y z
N MET A 1 0.38 -12.49 -13.17
CA MET A 1 -0.52 -11.33 -13.07
C MET A 1 -0.40 -10.44 -14.29
N GLU A 2 0.77 -9.85 -14.54
CA GLU A 2 1.02 -9.01 -15.73
C GLU A 2 0.61 -9.70 -17.04
N SER A 3 1.07 -10.93 -17.28
CA SER A 3 0.71 -11.68 -18.49
C SER A 3 -0.79 -11.93 -18.66
N ALA A 4 -1.54 -12.07 -17.57
CA ALA A 4 -2.98 -12.31 -17.62
C ALA A 4 -3.76 -11.01 -17.87
N LEU A 5 -3.32 -9.89 -17.26
CA LEU A 5 -3.93 -8.58 -17.50
C LEU A 5 -3.60 -8.05 -18.91
N ALA A 6 -2.43 -8.38 -19.44
CA ALA A 6 -1.97 -7.96 -20.75
C ALA A 6 -2.75 -8.59 -21.92
N GLU A 7 -3.57 -9.61 -21.66
CA GLU A 7 -4.44 -10.22 -22.69
C GLU A 7 -5.55 -9.24 -23.13
N GLU A 8 -6.06 -8.41 -22.21
CA GLU A 8 -7.20 -7.51 -22.47
C GLU A 8 -6.91 -6.03 -22.17
N HIS A 9 -5.81 -5.71 -21.48
CA HIS A 9 -5.50 -4.35 -21.04
C HIS A 9 -4.05 -3.94 -21.35
N GLN A 10 -3.82 -2.64 -21.47
CA GLN A 10 -2.45 -2.09 -21.52
C GLN A 10 -1.85 -2.14 -20.11
N VAL A 11 -0.87 -3.01 -19.91
CA VAL A 11 -0.16 -3.13 -18.64
C VAL A 11 1.24 -2.56 -18.78
N THR A 12 1.61 -1.65 -17.88
CA THR A 12 2.97 -1.13 -17.79
C THR A 12 3.50 -1.39 -16.40
N ARG A 13 4.60 -2.14 -16.31
CA ARG A 13 5.29 -2.36 -15.04
C ARG A 13 6.08 -1.12 -14.65
N VAL A 14 5.76 -0.56 -13.50
CA VAL A 14 6.49 0.56 -12.90
C VAL A 14 7.31 0.05 -11.73
N VAL A 15 8.61 0.29 -11.78
CA VAL A 15 9.52 0.08 -10.65
C VAL A 15 9.92 1.45 -10.16
N ALA A 16 9.60 1.78 -8.91
CA ALA A 16 9.94 3.05 -8.28
C ALA A 16 10.69 2.77 -6.97
N ASN A 17 11.83 3.44 -6.80
CA ASN A 17 12.68 3.30 -5.62
C ASN A 17 12.40 4.38 -4.56
N ASP A 18 11.62 5.41 -4.92
CA ASP A 18 11.08 6.37 -3.98
C ASP A 18 9.72 6.93 -4.43
N VAL A 19 9.09 7.71 -3.55
CA VAL A 19 7.77 8.32 -3.78
C VAL A 19 7.80 9.34 -4.93
N ARG A 20 8.93 10.01 -5.17
CA ARG A 20 9.06 11.01 -6.24
C ARG A 20 9.10 10.34 -7.61
N GLU A 21 9.84 9.25 -7.73
CA GLU A 21 9.87 8.44 -8.94
C GLU A 21 8.47 7.89 -9.24
N ALA A 22 7.76 7.35 -8.24
CA ALA A 22 6.40 6.88 -8.41
C ALA A 22 5.44 8.00 -8.89
N PHE A 23 5.55 9.19 -8.29
CA PHE A 23 4.77 10.36 -8.68
C PHE A 23 5.03 10.76 -10.14
N HIS A 24 6.31 10.83 -10.54
CA HIS A 24 6.68 11.23 -11.90
C HIS A 24 6.22 10.21 -12.95
N GLN A 25 6.41 8.91 -12.68
CA GLN A 25 5.97 7.84 -13.57
C GLN A 25 4.45 7.87 -13.77
N ARG A 26 3.70 8.18 -12.71
CA ARG A 26 2.25 8.35 -12.81
C ARG A 26 1.87 9.50 -13.75
N GLU A 27 2.55 10.65 -13.69
CA GLU A 27 2.22 11.79 -14.57
C GLU A 27 2.42 11.46 -16.05
N LEU A 28 3.43 10.65 -16.35
CA LEU A 28 3.75 10.20 -17.70
C LEU A 28 2.75 9.15 -18.20
N LEU A 29 2.40 8.18 -17.37
CA LEU A 29 1.61 7.01 -17.77
C LEU A 29 0.09 7.24 -17.69
N ARG A 30 -0.38 8.09 -16.77
CA ARG A 30 -1.81 8.36 -16.50
C ARG A 30 -2.68 7.09 -16.42
N PRO A 31 -2.38 6.17 -15.49
CA PRO A 31 -3.08 4.90 -15.38
C PRO A 31 -4.54 5.09 -14.92
N ASP A 32 -5.45 4.26 -15.44
CA ASP A 32 -6.84 4.16 -14.97
C ASP A 32 -6.95 3.42 -13.63
N ILE A 33 -6.05 2.47 -13.38
CA ILE A 33 -5.95 1.70 -12.15
C ILE A 33 -4.50 1.30 -11.87
N VAL A 34 -4.12 1.30 -10.59
CA VAL A 34 -2.80 0.84 -10.14
C VAL A 34 -2.94 -0.50 -9.41
N PHE A 35 -2.24 -1.52 -9.89
CA PHE A 35 -2.03 -2.74 -9.11
C PHE A 35 -0.86 -2.54 -8.15
N TYR A 36 -1.19 -2.40 -6.87
CA TYR A 36 -0.21 -2.19 -5.81
C TYR A 36 0.51 -3.50 -5.45
N MET A 37 1.83 -3.54 -5.67
CA MET A 37 2.73 -4.61 -5.24
C MET A 37 4.04 -4.02 -4.73
N VAL A 38 4.00 -3.38 -3.55
CA VAL A 38 5.16 -2.74 -2.94
C VAL A 38 5.40 -3.35 -1.56
N GLU A 39 6.64 -3.73 -1.25
CA GLU A 39 7.05 -4.24 0.09
C GLU A 39 7.51 -3.10 1.03
N GLY A 40 7.38 -1.88 0.54
CA GLY A 40 7.63 -0.63 1.24
C GLY A 40 8.99 -0.01 0.92
N LEU A 41 9.09 1.30 1.16
CA LEU A 41 10.32 2.06 0.96
C LEU A 41 11.13 2.13 2.27
N ALA A 42 10.68 2.96 3.23
CA ALA A 42 11.37 3.17 4.49
C ALA A 42 10.40 3.50 5.64
N GLY A 43 10.82 3.18 6.87
CA GLY A 43 10.06 3.48 8.09
C GLY A 43 9.03 2.41 8.47
N ILE A 44 8.32 2.66 9.59
CA ILE A 44 7.31 1.74 10.11
C ILE A 44 6.14 1.57 9.16
N ASN A 45 5.69 2.67 8.54
CA ASN A 45 4.56 2.73 7.62
C ASN A 45 4.97 2.60 6.14
N ARG A 46 6.07 1.90 5.87
CA ARG A 46 6.72 1.85 4.55
C ARG A 46 5.79 1.40 3.42
N GLU A 47 4.85 0.49 3.67
CA GLU A 47 3.92 -0.03 2.63
C GLU A 47 2.73 0.92 2.41
N SER A 48 2.41 1.84 3.33
CA SER A 48 1.28 2.77 3.13
C SER A 48 1.64 4.03 2.32
N GLN A 49 2.92 4.28 2.06
CA GLN A 49 3.38 5.51 1.40
C GLN A 49 2.89 5.65 -0.04
N ILE A 50 2.97 4.58 -0.84
CA ILE A 50 2.51 4.60 -2.24
C ILE A 50 0.98 4.63 -2.32
N PRO A 51 0.23 3.81 -1.57
CA PRO A 51 -1.23 3.91 -1.47
C PRO A 51 -1.70 5.31 -1.05
N ALA A 52 -1.03 5.93 -0.07
CA ALA A 52 -1.37 7.30 0.33
C ALA A 52 -1.16 8.30 -0.80
N LEU A 53 -0.09 8.16 -1.57
CA LEU A 53 0.17 9.02 -2.72
C LEU A 53 -0.91 8.87 -3.79
N ILE A 54 -1.22 7.64 -4.20
CA ILE A 54 -2.19 7.40 -5.29
C ILE A 54 -3.63 7.70 -4.86
N GLU A 55 -3.99 7.48 -3.59
CA GLU A 55 -5.27 7.90 -3.01
C GLU A 55 -5.40 9.42 -3.01
N ALA A 56 -4.34 10.15 -2.62
CA ALA A 56 -4.32 11.61 -2.68
C ALA A 56 -4.40 12.18 -4.11
N LEU A 57 -4.18 11.34 -5.13
CA LEU A 57 -4.26 11.69 -6.55
C LEU A 57 -5.55 11.19 -7.22
N ASP A 58 -6.50 10.69 -6.42
CA ASP A 58 -7.78 10.13 -6.88
C ASP A 58 -7.63 9.02 -7.92
N ILE A 59 -6.59 8.19 -7.79
CA ILE A 59 -6.33 7.07 -8.71
C ILE A 59 -6.85 5.78 -8.06
N PRO A 60 -7.76 5.04 -8.71
CA PRO A 60 -8.16 3.72 -8.24
C PRO A 60 -6.97 2.76 -8.12
N TYR A 61 -6.93 1.96 -7.07
CA TYR A 61 -5.87 0.97 -6.88
C TYR A 61 -6.38 -0.26 -6.12
N THR A 62 -5.61 -1.35 -6.22
CA THR A 62 -5.91 -2.62 -5.55
C THR A 62 -5.25 -2.71 -4.18
N GLY A 63 -5.83 -3.50 -3.27
CA GLY A 63 -5.25 -3.75 -1.94
C GLY A 63 -5.90 -2.89 -0.85
N SER A 64 -5.24 -2.79 0.29
CA SER A 64 -5.76 -2.06 1.45
C SER A 64 -5.46 -0.57 1.38
N ASP A 65 -6.31 0.23 2.04
CA ASP A 65 -6.10 1.66 2.20
C ASP A 65 -4.87 1.99 3.08
N PRO A 66 -4.35 3.23 3.02
CA PRO A 66 -3.13 3.61 3.72
C PRO A 66 -3.25 3.51 5.24
N LEU A 67 -4.44 3.76 5.79
CA LEU A 67 -4.68 3.66 7.22
C LEU A 67 -4.62 2.20 7.66
N THR A 68 -5.34 1.32 6.96
CA THR A 68 -5.31 -0.13 7.21
C THR A 68 -3.89 -0.68 7.13
N LEU A 69 -3.12 -0.31 6.10
CA LEU A 69 -1.72 -0.73 5.97
C LEU A 69 -0.87 -0.22 7.12
N SER A 70 -0.98 1.06 7.49
CA SER A 70 -0.21 1.64 8.59
C SER A 70 -0.51 0.95 9.93
N ILE A 71 -1.78 0.65 10.20
CA ILE A 71 -2.19 -0.10 11.40
C ILE A 71 -1.60 -1.51 11.38
N CYS A 72 -1.69 -2.23 10.26
CA CYS A 72 -1.21 -3.61 10.16
C CYS A 72 0.32 -3.72 10.26
N LEU A 73 1.06 -2.69 9.83
CA LEU A 73 2.51 -2.63 9.96
C LEU A 73 2.96 -2.39 11.41
N ASP A 74 2.20 -1.59 12.16
CA ASP A 74 2.45 -1.37 13.58
C ASP A 74 1.74 -2.42 14.44
N LYS A 75 2.48 -3.46 14.81
CA LYS A 75 1.96 -4.56 15.64
C LYS A 75 1.42 -4.10 17.00
N LEU A 76 1.92 -3.00 17.55
CA LEU A 76 1.35 -2.44 18.78
C LEU A 76 -0.08 -1.96 18.52
N ARG A 77 -0.25 -1.08 17.52
CA ARG A 77 -1.56 -0.53 17.16
C ARG A 77 -2.55 -1.60 16.70
N ALA A 78 -2.10 -2.53 15.86
CA ALA A 78 -2.93 -3.66 15.45
C ALA A 78 -3.43 -4.46 16.68
N LYS A 79 -2.54 -4.76 17.64
CA LYS A 79 -2.91 -5.51 18.84
C LYS A 79 -3.86 -4.74 19.75
N GLU A 80 -3.67 -3.44 19.93
CA GLU A 80 -4.60 -2.58 20.66
C GLU A 80 -6.02 -2.66 20.08
N ILE A 81 -6.15 -2.55 18.75
CA ILE A 81 -7.44 -2.63 18.04
C ILE A 81 -8.06 -4.02 18.16
N LEU A 82 -7.29 -5.09 17.95
CA LEU A 82 -7.76 -6.46 18.10
C LEU A 82 -8.28 -6.72 19.52
N SER A 83 -7.52 -6.32 20.55
CA SER A 83 -7.93 -6.44 21.94
C SER A 83 -9.18 -5.63 22.26
N TYR A 84 -9.29 -4.40 21.77
CA TYR A 84 -10.48 -3.56 21.96
C TYR A 84 -11.75 -4.22 21.42
N HIS A 85 -11.67 -4.88 20.27
CA HIS A 85 -12.79 -5.61 19.65
C HIS A 85 -12.97 -7.05 20.15
N GLY A 86 -12.21 -7.50 21.15
CA GLY A 86 -12.30 -8.86 21.68
C GLY A 86 -11.79 -9.94 20.72
N ILE A 87 -11.00 -9.58 19.71
CA ILE A 87 -10.37 -10.54 18.79
C ILE A 87 -9.12 -11.10 19.48
N PRO A 88 -8.97 -12.44 19.59
CA PRO A 88 -7.84 -13.05 20.28
C PRO A 88 -6.48 -12.62 19.71
N THR A 89 -5.60 -12.12 20.59
CA THR A 89 -4.20 -11.80 20.28
C THR A 89 -3.32 -12.08 21.50
N PRO A 90 -2.05 -12.52 21.33
CA PRO A 90 -1.15 -12.70 22.48
C PRO A 90 -0.96 -11.41 23.26
N GLY A 91 -0.92 -11.53 24.60
CA GLY A 91 -0.55 -10.40 25.49
C GLY A 91 0.78 -9.77 25.07
N PHE A 92 0.89 -8.45 25.20
CA PHE A 92 2.03 -7.69 24.71
C PHE A 92 2.43 -6.59 25.70
N GLN A 93 3.69 -6.19 25.62
CA GLN A 93 4.27 -5.03 26.30
C GLN A 93 5.17 -4.30 25.32
N VAL A 94 5.27 -2.98 25.45
CA VAL A 94 6.20 -2.14 24.68
C VAL A 94 7.47 -1.99 25.50
N VAL A 95 8.64 -2.10 24.86
CA VAL A 95 9.97 -1.95 25.47
C VAL A 95 10.65 -0.72 24.91
#